data_AF-A0A2E8WLB4-F1
#
_entry.id   AF-A0A2E8WLB4-F1
#
_cell.length_a   1.000
_cell.length_b   1.000
_cell.length_c   1.000
_cell.angle_alpha   90.00
_cell.angle_beta   90.00
_cell.angle_gamma   90.00
#
_symmetry.space_group_name_H-M   'P 1'
#
loop_
_entity.id
_entity.type
_entity.pdbx_description
1 polymer ?
#
loop_
_entity_poly.entity_id
_entity_poly.type
_entity_poly.pdbx_seq_one_letter_code
_entity_poly.pdbx_strand_id
1 'polypeptide(L)'
;MVVTLLAATMALPLPDDFNPKMNTRQQVRGEQTLQQSREAASLTKNLVANGTQEDIALAVKVLDALFSCQDTDPESRIYGNYLWYYEDEGVRDPNGAAFCLASHLPMMLDHEERLPKEARGKMRESIRLALAAVANIDVTQMYTNIAVKDFSNTILGGQLLKDPALLERGNRKLVEWMQLTDANGIPVEYNSPTYYRVSLRALFQLVHYATDPAVKTRAHTAIAQMDLTKALHVHPATGLMSGPHGRAQRPVFTPSGPTNRRHIANWIEEGKLPG
;
A
#
# COMPACT_ATOMS: atom_id res chain seq x y z
N MET A 1 25.59 3.66 1.75
CA MET A 1 25.73 5.13 1.60
C MET A 1 24.50 5.74 2.24
N VAL A 2 24.61 6.31 3.45
CA VAL A 2 23.48 6.97 4.11
C VAL A 2 23.24 8.28 3.35
N VAL A 3 22.30 8.27 2.41
CA VAL A 3 21.80 9.51 1.80
C VAL A 3 21.03 10.21 2.91
N THR A 4 21.68 11.17 3.57
CA THR A 4 20.99 12.07 4.49
C THR A 4 20.14 12.96 3.60
N LEU A 5 18.89 12.55 3.34
CA LEU A 5 17.91 13.41 2.68
C LEU A 5 17.71 14.63 3.58
N LEU A 6 18.23 15.77 3.13
CA LEU A 6 18.00 17.07 3.78
C LEU A 6 16.50 17.29 3.88
N ALA A 7 16.05 17.82 5.01
CA ALA A 7 14.67 18.30 5.14
C ALA A 7 14.43 19.43 4.12
N ALA A 8 13.20 19.55 3.65
CA ALA A 8 12.80 20.67 2.82
C ALA A 8 12.92 22.00 3.59
N THR A 9 12.93 23.12 2.87
CA THR A 9 12.99 24.47 3.46
C THR A 9 11.61 25.07 3.73
N MET A 10 10.55 24.49 3.17
CA MET A 10 9.17 24.95 3.32
C MET A 10 8.25 23.77 3.68
N ALA A 11 7.29 24.04 4.57
CA ALA A 11 6.27 23.07 4.96
C ALA A 11 5.37 22.70 3.78
N LEU A 12 4.81 21.49 3.81
CA LEU A 12 3.90 21.05 2.75
C LEU A 12 2.60 21.86 2.80
N PRO A 13 2.08 22.30 1.63
CA PRO A 13 0.73 22.83 1.58
C PRO A 13 -0.25 21.73 1.99
N LEU A 14 -1.16 22.05 2.91
CA LEU A 14 -2.22 21.13 3.30
C LEU A 14 -3.26 21.03 2.18
N PRO A 15 -3.84 19.84 1.97
CA PRO A 15 -4.87 19.67 0.96
C PRO A 15 -6.15 20.44 1.36
N ASP A 16 -6.93 20.88 0.37
CA ASP A 16 -8.14 21.70 0.59
C ASP A 16 -9.20 21.00 1.47
N ASP A 17 -9.18 19.68 1.50
CA ASP A 17 -10.05 18.85 2.32
C ASP A 17 -9.42 18.44 3.66
N PHE A 18 -8.37 19.12 4.12
CA PHE A 18 -7.80 18.89 5.45
C PHE A 18 -8.76 19.39 6.55
N ASN A 19 -9.09 18.51 7.50
CA ASN A 19 -9.87 18.83 8.68
C ASN A 19 -8.94 19.03 9.89
N PRO A 20 -8.72 20.28 10.36
CA PRO A 20 -7.82 20.56 11.46
C PRO A 20 -8.31 20.05 12.83
N LYS A 21 -9.60 19.75 12.97
CA LYS A 21 -10.14 19.16 14.22
C LYS A 21 -9.78 17.68 14.35
N MET A 22 -9.73 16.98 13.23
CA MET A 22 -9.52 15.54 13.16
C MET A 22 -8.09 15.18 12.72
N ASN A 23 -7.26 16.19 12.44
CA ASN A 23 -5.88 16.05 11.99
C ASN A 23 -5.74 15.10 10.78
N THR A 24 -6.67 15.14 9.83
CA THR A 24 -6.60 14.33 8.61
C THR A 24 -7.54 14.88 7.53
N ARG A 25 -7.51 14.29 6.34
CA ARG A 25 -8.39 14.64 5.23
C ARG A 25 -9.82 14.15 5.50
N GLN A 26 -10.78 14.98 5.15
CA GLN A 26 -12.20 14.65 5.22
C GLN A 26 -12.74 14.24 3.85
N GLN A 27 -13.63 13.25 3.84
CA GLN A 27 -14.38 12.85 2.66
C GLN A 27 -15.87 13.08 2.91
N VAL A 28 -16.51 13.83 2.01
CA VAL A 28 -17.97 13.98 2.02
C VAL A 28 -18.60 12.80 1.27
N ARG A 29 -19.52 12.08 1.92
CA ARG A 29 -20.32 10.98 1.36
C ARG A 29 -21.79 11.20 1.71
N GLY A 30 -22.54 11.74 0.75
CA GLY A 30 -23.91 12.16 1.02
C GLY A 30 -23.93 13.26 2.09
N GLU A 31 -24.65 13.01 3.18
CA GLU A 31 -24.76 13.93 4.32
C GLU A 31 -23.64 13.75 5.36
N GLN A 32 -22.80 12.72 5.22
CA GLN A 32 -21.74 12.41 6.17
C GLN A 32 -20.41 13.03 5.74
N THR A 33 -19.66 13.53 6.72
CA THR A 33 -18.26 13.91 6.57
C THR A 33 -17.42 12.93 7.38
N LEU A 34 -16.62 12.11 6.69
CA LEU A 34 -15.89 10.99 7.28
C LEU A 34 -14.38 11.18 7.15
N GLN A 35 -13.58 10.55 8.01
CA GLN A 35 -12.13 10.58 7.93
C GLN A 35 -11.54 9.18 7.83
N GLN A 36 -10.66 8.93 6.86
CA GLN A 36 -10.11 7.59 6.64
C GLN A 36 -8.73 7.43 7.28
N SER A 37 -8.55 6.35 8.03
CA SER A 37 -7.27 5.99 8.68
C SER A 37 -6.11 5.85 7.69
N ARG A 38 -6.37 5.24 6.53
CA ARG A 38 -5.35 5.11 5.48
C ARG A 38 -4.92 6.45 4.86
N GLU A 39 -5.81 7.45 4.83
CA GLU A 39 -5.47 8.79 4.34
C GLU A 39 -4.62 9.53 5.37
N ALA A 40 -4.91 9.36 6.67
CA ALA A 40 -4.06 9.87 7.75
C ALA A 40 -2.66 9.24 7.71
N ALA A 41 -2.58 7.92 7.49
CA ALA A 41 -1.30 7.21 7.33
C ALA A 41 -0.49 7.74 6.13
N SER A 42 -1.16 7.99 5.00
CA SER A 42 -0.56 8.57 3.79
C SER A 42 -0.08 10.01 4.01
N LEU A 43 -0.90 10.86 4.64
CA LEU A 43 -0.55 12.24 4.98
C LEU A 43 0.68 12.27 5.89
N THR A 44 0.70 11.44 6.93
CA THR A 44 1.83 11.34 7.86
C THR A 44 3.11 10.98 7.11
N LYS A 45 3.07 9.95 6.25
CA LYS A 45 4.24 9.56 5.44
C LYS A 45 4.80 10.76 4.67
N ASN A 46 3.94 11.56 4.03
CA ASN A 46 4.37 12.70 3.23
C ASN A 46 4.95 13.83 4.09
N LEU A 47 4.32 14.15 5.22
CA LEU A 47 4.82 15.16 6.17
C LEU A 47 6.20 14.79 6.71
N VAL A 48 6.38 13.54 7.15
CA VAL A 48 7.67 13.04 7.65
C VAL A 48 8.74 13.02 6.55
N ALA A 49 8.34 12.69 5.31
CA ALA A 49 9.24 12.75 4.15
C ALA A 49 9.64 14.17 3.75
N ASN A 50 8.83 15.19 4.01
CA ASN A 50 9.22 16.59 3.81
C ASN A 50 10.13 17.10 4.94
N GLY A 51 9.75 16.83 6.18
CA GLY A 51 10.65 16.90 7.33
C GLY A 51 10.92 18.28 7.90
N THR A 52 10.16 19.33 7.55
CA THR A 52 10.24 20.61 8.26
C THR A 52 9.76 20.49 9.70
N GLN A 53 10.11 21.44 10.55
CA GLN A 53 9.67 21.43 11.94
C GLN A 53 8.14 21.47 12.05
N GLU A 54 7.48 22.26 11.20
CA GLU A 54 6.03 22.37 11.12
C GLU A 54 5.40 21.05 10.66
N ASP A 55 5.96 20.41 9.64
CA ASP A 55 5.43 19.14 9.13
C ASP A 55 5.62 18.00 10.11
N ILE A 56 6.76 17.93 10.81
CA ILE A 56 6.97 16.94 11.86
C ILE A 56 6.02 17.17 13.03
N ALA A 57 5.83 18.43 13.45
CA ALA A 57 4.87 18.76 14.50
C ALA A 57 3.43 18.38 14.11
N LEU A 58 3.05 18.60 12.84
CA LEU A 58 1.75 18.16 12.34
C LEU A 58 1.68 16.62 12.25
N ALA A 59 2.70 15.96 11.73
CA ALA A 59 2.75 14.51 11.59
C ALA A 59 2.51 13.80 12.93
N VAL A 60 3.07 14.32 14.03
CA VAL A 60 2.82 13.80 15.38
C VAL A 60 1.33 13.90 15.75
N LYS A 61 0.67 15.03 15.46
CA LYS A 61 -0.78 15.18 15.70
C LYS A 61 -1.64 14.24 14.86
N VAL A 62 -1.27 14.05 13.59
CA VAL A 62 -1.93 13.08 12.70
C VAL A 62 -1.76 11.66 13.23
N LEU A 63 -0.55 11.31 13.70
CA LEU A 63 -0.26 10.01 14.28
C LEU A 63 -1.06 9.74 15.55
N ASP A 64 -1.14 10.69 16.48
CA ASP A 64 -1.92 10.52 17.71
C ASP A 64 -3.40 10.25 17.39
N ALA A 65 -3.97 10.96 16.41
CA ALA A 65 -5.34 10.72 15.94
C ALA A 65 -5.50 9.37 15.20
N LEU A 66 -4.47 8.93 14.48
CA LEU A 66 -4.50 7.63 13.83
C LEU A 66 -4.38 6.47 14.84
N PHE A 67 -3.57 6.62 15.88
CA PHE A 67 -3.40 5.60 16.92
C PHE A 67 -4.69 5.37 17.70
N SER A 68 -5.52 6.39 17.92
CA SER A 68 -6.85 6.19 18.54
C SER A 68 -7.81 5.37 17.68
N CYS A 69 -7.49 5.18 16.39
CA CYS A 69 -8.28 4.34 15.48
C CYS A 69 -7.77 2.90 15.40
N GLN A 70 -6.65 2.58 16.05
CA GLN A 70 -6.15 1.21 16.12
C GLN A 70 -6.78 0.48 17.30
N ASP A 71 -7.33 -0.70 17.04
CA ASP A 71 -7.82 -1.59 18.09
C ASP A 71 -6.62 -2.14 18.88
N THR A 72 -6.59 -1.83 20.17
CA THR A 72 -5.55 -2.26 21.10
C THR A 72 -6.11 -3.12 22.23
N ASP A 73 -7.38 -3.55 22.15
CA ASP A 73 -7.99 -4.47 23.09
C ASP A 73 -7.56 -5.91 22.76
N PRO A 74 -6.76 -6.58 23.62
CA PRO A 74 -6.28 -7.94 23.35
C PRO A 74 -7.40 -8.98 23.25
N GLU A 75 -8.59 -8.71 23.80
CA GLU A 75 -9.76 -9.60 23.70
C GLU A 75 -10.55 -9.39 22.40
N SER A 76 -10.21 -8.34 21.64
CA SER A 76 -10.88 -8.04 20.38
C SER A 76 -10.50 -9.03 19.28
N ARG A 77 -11.52 -9.49 18.54
CA ARG A 77 -11.33 -10.36 17.35
C ARG A 77 -10.51 -9.73 16.23
N ILE A 78 -10.39 -8.41 16.26
CA ILE A 78 -9.73 -7.55 15.28
C ILE A 78 -8.55 -6.81 15.93
N TYR A 79 -8.04 -7.33 17.06
CA TYR A 79 -6.90 -6.78 17.78
C TYR A 79 -5.74 -6.42 16.82
N GLY A 80 -5.28 -5.18 16.91
CA GLY A 80 -4.23 -4.58 16.10
C GLY A 80 -4.68 -3.98 14.77
N ASN A 81 -5.96 -4.14 14.39
CA ASN A 81 -6.51 -3.57 13.17
C ASN A 81 -6.89 -2.10 13.33
N TYR A 82 -7.18 -1.40 12.23
CA TYR A 82 -7.65 -0.01 12.27
C TYR A 82 -9.10 0.08 11.84
N LEU A 83 -9.84 0.98 12.48
CA LEU A 83 -11.11 1.48 11.95
C LEU A 83 -10.88 1.99 10.51
N TRP A 84 -11.85 1.72 9.63
CA TRP A 84 -11.74 2.19 8.25
C TRP A 84 -11.95 3.71 8.19
N TYR A 85 -13.02 4.17 8.85
CA TYR A 85 -13.27 5.56 9.17
C TYR A 85 -13.14 5.83 10.66
N TYR A 86 -12.71 7.04 11.04
CA TYR A 86 -12.57 7.44 12.45
C TYR A 86 -13.90 7.35 13.20
N GLU A 87 -15.00 7.55 12.47
CA GLU A 87 -16.37 7.55 12.98
C GLU A 87 -17.00 6.15 13.05
N ASP A 88 -16.31 5.10 12.61
CA ASP A 88 -16.84 3.75 12.68
C ASP A 88 -16.91 3.27 14.14
N GLU A 89 -18.03 2.65 14.53
CA GLU A 89 -18.19 2.03 15.86
C GLU A 89 -17.39 0.73 16.02
N GLY A 90 -16.76 0.24 14.95
CA GLY A 90 -15.95 -0.97 14.93
C GLY A 90 -15.45 -1.33 13.53
N VAL A 91 -14.49 -2.24 13.44
CA VAL A 91 -13.89 -2.64 12.15
C VAL A 91 -14.87 -3.51 11.36
N ARG A 92 -15.38 -2.96 10.25
CA ARG A 92 -16.23 -3.68 9.29
C ARG A 92 -15.43 -4.34 8.17
N ASP A 93 -14.33 -3.71 7.76
CA ASP A 93 -13.40 -4.23 6.77
C ASP A 93 -12.07 -4.54 7.46
N PRO A 94 -11.67 -5.83 7.57
CA PRO A 94 -10.46 -6.21 8.29
C PRO A 94 -9.18 -5.84 7.54
N ASN A 95 -9.24 -5.18 6.38
CA ASN A 95 -8.05 -4.80 5.62
C ASN A 95 -7.39 -3.49 6.08
N GLY A 96 -7.98 -2.78 7.06
CA GLY A 96 -7.49 -1.48 7.55
C GLY A 96 -5.99 -1.46 7.88
N ALA A 97 -5.51 -2.45 8.64
CA ALA A 97 -4.10 -2.66 8.95
C ALA A 97 -3.22 -2.78 7.70
N ALA A 98 -3.61 -3.62 6.73
CA ALA A 98 -2.83 -3.83 5.51
C ALA A 98 -2.71 -2.54 4.66
N PHE A 99 -3.72 -1.67 4.70
CA PHE A 99 -3.67 -0.37 4.03
C PHE A 99 -2.81 0.65 4.76
N CYS A 100 -2.91 0.73 6.10
CA CYS A 100 -2.11 1.67 6.89
C CYS A 100 -0.60 1.31 6.86
N LEU A 101 -0.28 0.01 6.98
CA LEU A 101 1.09 -0.51 6.88
C LEU A 101 1.80 -0.11 5.57
N ALA A 102 1.07 -0.03 4.46
CA ALA A 102 1.62 0.36 3.17
C ALA A 102 2.15 1.81 3.14
N SER A 103 1.77 2.64 4.11
CA SER A 103 2.34 3.98 4.33
C SER A 103 3.34 4.00 5.49
N HIS A 104 3.05 3.29 6.58
CA HIS A 104 3.90 3.24 7.77
C HIS A 104 5.28 2.65 7.49
N LEU A 105 5.35 1.53 6.76
CA LEU A 105 6.61 0.83 6.51
C LEU A 105 7.58 1.67 5.68
N PRO A 106 7.21 2.22 4.51
CA PRO A 106 8.06 3.18 3.79
C PRO A 106 8.50 4.37 4.64
N MET A 107 7.57 4.98 5.39
CA MET A 107 7.87 6.14 6.24
C MET A 107 8.96 5.82 7.27
N MET A 108 8.83 4.69 7.95
CA MET A 108 9.79 4.28 8.97
C MET A 108 11.12 3.83 8.34
N LEU A 109 11.10 3.11 7.21
CA LEU A 109 12.31 2.66 6.56
C LEU A 109 13.19 3.82 6.03
N ASP A 110 12.58 4.89 5.51
CA ASP A 110 13.32 6.04 4.96
C ASP A 110 13.62 7.11 6.01
N HIS A 111 12.70 7.32 6.96
CA HIS A 111 12.64 8.58 7.71
C HIS A 111 12.31 8.40 9.20
N GLU A 112 12.46 7.19 9.75
CA GLU A 112 12.25 6.91 11.18
C GLU A 112 12.96 7.92 12.10
N GLU A 113 14.17 8.34 11.71
CA GLU A 113 14.98 9.27 12.52
C GLU A 113 14.40 10.69 12.64
N ARG A 114 13.50 11.09 11.73
CA ARG A 114 12.87 12.42 11.76
C ARG A 114 11.73 12.51 12.77
N LEU A 115 11.16 11.37 13.18
CA LEU A 115 10.14 11.35 14.21
C LEU A 115 10.75 11.53 15.60
N PRO A 116 10.10 12.30 16.50
CA PRO A 116 10.45 12.32 17.91
C PRO A 116 10.46 10.91 18.51
N LYS A 117 11.35 10.66 19.46
CA LYS A 117 11.58 9.33 20.06
C LYS A 117 10.30 8.65 20.55
N GLU A 118 9.39 9.41 21.16
CA GLU A 118 8.10 8.87 21.64
C GLU A 118 7.20 8.42 20.49
N ALA A 119 6.98 9.28 19.50
CA ALA A 119 6.17 8.97 18.32
C ALA A 119 6.75 7.79 17.52
N ARG A 120 8.08 7.69 17.44
CA ARG A 120 8.80 6.55 16.86
C ARG A 120 8.46 5.25 17.57
N GLY A 121 8.55 5.23 18.91
CA GLY A 121 8.22 4.06 19.71
C GLY A 121 6.78 3.60 19.51
N LYS A 122 5.82 4.54 19.58
CA LYS A 122 4.40 4.27 19.33
C LYS A 122 4.15 3.71 17.92
N MET A 123 4.81 4.27 16.90
CA MET A 123 4.67 3.78 15.52
C MET A 123 5.22 2.36 15.34
N ARG A 124 6.38 2.03 15.93
CA ARG A 124 6.92 0.65 15.87
C ARG A 124 5.98 -0.36 16.52
N GLU A 125 5.40 0.01 17.65
CA GLU A 125 4.41 -0.83 18.34
C GLU A 125 3.12 -0.98 17.52
N SER A 126 2.63 0.13 16.97
CA SER A 126 1.46 0.15 16.08
C SER A 126 1.65 -0.75 14.86
N ILE A 127 2.85 -0.74 14.25
CA ILE A 127 3.24 -1.65 13.15
C ILE A 127 3.23 -3.11 13.62
N ARG A 128 3.79 -3.41 14.79
CA ARG A 128 3.82 -4.78 15.35
C ARG A 128 2.39 -5.34 15.51
N LEU A 129 1.49 -4.54 16.08
CA LEU A 129 0.08 -4.88 16.24
C LEU A 129 -0.61 -5.08 14.89
N ALA A 130 -0.40 -4.17 13.94
CA ALA A 130 -1.00 -4.26 12.61
C ALA A 130 -0.53 -5.50 11.83
N LEU A 131 0.75 -5.88 11.97
CA LEU A 131 1.29 -7.10 11.37
C LEU A 131 0.70 -8.37 12.01
N ALA A 132 0.49 -8.36 13.32
CA ALA A 132 -0.21 -9.44 14.01
C ALA A 132 -1.67 -9.56 13.53
N ALA A 133 -2.38 -8.44 13.36
CA ALA A 133 -3.73 -8.42 12.81
C ALA A 133 -3.79 -9.03 11.40
N VAL A 134 -2.86 -8.62 10.52
CA VAL A 134 -2.74 -9.19 9.16
C VAL A 134 -2.44 -10.69 9.21
N ALA A 135 -1.55 -11.12 10.10
CA ALA A 135 -1.24 -12.54 10.28
C ALA A 135 -2.43 -13.35 10.81
N ASN A 136 -3.27 -12.78 11.67
CA ASN A 136 -4.47 -13.44 12.21
C ASN A 136 -5.59 -13.59 11.16
N ILE A 137 -5.73 -12.64 10.24
CA ILE A 137 -6.70 -12.75 9.14
C ILE A 137 -6.28 -13.85 8.15
N ASP A 138 -4.98 -13.99 7.92
CA ASP A 138 -4.33 -14.96 7.04
C ASP A 138 -5.07 -15.19 5.71
N VAL A 139 -5.18 -14.13 4.91
CA VAL A 139 -5.90 -14.22 3.64
C VAL A 139 -5.30 -15.26 2.69
N THR A 140 -6.18 -15.90 1.92
CA THR A 140 -5.80 -16.79 0.82
C THR A 140 -5.09 -16.03 -0.29
N GLN A 141 -4.15 -16.69 -0.97
CA GLN A 141 -3.42 -16.15 -2.12
C GLN A 141 -4.34 -15.80 -3.31
N MET A 142 -5.54 -16.38 -3.36
CA MET A 142 -6.58 -16.04 -4.34
C MET A 142 -7.12 -14.61 -4.15
N TYR A 143 -7.07 -14.06 -2.93
CA TYR A 143 -7.45 -12.67 -2.65
C TYR A 143 -6.27 -11.73 -2.95
N THR A 144 -5.88 -11.68 -4.22
CA THR A 144 -4.55 -11.23 -4.66
C THR A 144 -4.14 -9.86 -4.11
N ASN A 145 -4.97 -8.81 -4.19
CA ASN A 145 -4.55 -7.48 -3.73
C ASN A 145 -4.25 -7.41 -2.23
N ILE A 146 -4.96 -8.19 -1.42
CA ILE A 146 -4.71 -8.26 0.03
C ILE A 146 -3.57 -9.24 0.32
N ALA A 147 -3.49 -10.37 -0.38
CA ALA A 147 -2.39 -11.31 -0.25
C ALA A 147 -1.04 -10.67 -0.59
N VAL A 148 -0.98 -9.90 -1.68
CA VAL A 148 0.22 -9.16 -2.10
C VAL A 148 0.59 -8.09 -1.07
N LYS A 149 -0.40 -7.38 -0.53
CA LYS A 149 -0.14 -6.44 0.58
C LYS A 149 0.35 -7.16 1.83
N ASP A 150 -0.24 -8.30 2.17
CA ASP A 150 0.12 -9.08 3.34
C ASP A 150 1.60 -9.48 3.29
N PHE A 151 2.03 -10.23 2.27
CA PHE A 151 3.42 -10.66 2.22
C PHE A 151 4.37 -9.46 2.07
N SER A 152 3.97 -8.40 1.34
CA SER A 152 4.81 -7.20 1.18
C SER A 152 5.04 -6.50 2.50
N ASN A 153 3.96 -6.22 3.23
CA ASN A 153 4.01 -5.58 4.53
C ASN A 153 4.75 -6.47 5.55
N THR A 154 4.52 -7.78 5.51
CA THR A 154 5.15 -8.75 6.42
C THR A 154 6.66 -8.80 6.23
N ILE A 155 7.16 -8.84 4.99
CA ILE A 155 8.60 -8.83 4.70
C ILE A 155 9.23 -7.50 5.15
N LEU A 156 8.65 -6.37 4.75
CA LEU A 156 9.20 -5.06 5.10
C LEU A 156 9.11 -4.78 6.62
N GLY A 157 8.04 -5.25 7.26
CA GLY A 157 7.86 -5.22 8.71
C GLY A 157 8.87 -6.08 9.45
N GLY A 158 9.09 -7.32 9.00
CA GLY A 158 10.13 -8.20 9.55
C GLY A 158 11.53 -7.61 9.43
N GLN A 159 11.84 -6.93 8.32
CA GLN A 159 13.09 -6.18 8.16
C GLN A 159 13.19 -5.01 9.14
N LEU A 160 12.16 -4.16 9.22
CA LEU A 160 12.14 -2.99 10.09
C LEU A 160 12.26 -3.38 11.58
N LEU A 161 11.53 -4.42 11.99
CA LEU A 161 11.47 -4.92 13.36
C LEU A 161 12.60 -5.90 13.70
N LYS A 162 13.40 -6.32 12.70
CA LYS A 162 14.43 -7.35 12.82
C LYS A 162 13.88 -8.68 13.34
N ASP A 163 12.71 -9.07 12.84
CA ASP A 163 11.99 -10.27 13.23
C ASP A 163 12.11 -11.36 12.14
N PRO A 164 12.87 -12.44 12.39
CA PRO A 164 13.06 -13.51 11.41
C PRO A 164 11.79 -14.32 11.14
N ALA A 165 10.86 -14.44 12.10
CA ALA A 165 9.62 -15.20 11.90
C ALA A 165 8.67 -14.48 10.93
N LEU A 166 8.61 -13.13 11.02
CA LEU A 166 7.90 -12.32 10.02
C LEU A 166 8.55 -12.48 8.64
N LEU A 167 9.87 -12.40 8.54
CA LEU A 167 10.58 -12.58 7.26
C LEU A 167 10.29 -13.96 6.65
N GLU A 168 10.30 -15.03 7.45
CA GLU A 168 9.98 -16.39 6.98
C GLU A 168 8.53 -16.48 6.48
N ARG A 169 7.55 -16.00 7.26
CA ARG A 169 6.13 -15.99 6.89
C ARG A 169 5.91 -15.24 5.58
N GLY A 170 6.45 -14.03 5.48
CA GLY A 170 6.30 -13.18 4.30
C GLY A 170 6.91 -13.82 3.04
N ASN A 171 8.13 -14.37 3.15
CA ASN A 171 8.77 -15.08 2.05
C ASN A 171 7.98 -16.31 1.60
N ARG A 172 7.48 -17.12 2.54
CA ARG A 172 6.64 -18.27 2.24
C ARG A 172 5.40 -17.86 1.45
N LYS A 173 4.65 -16.84 1.92
CA LYS A 173 3.44 -16.37 1.24
C LYS A 173 3.72 -15.77 -0.14
N LEU A 174 4.84 -15.06 -0.32
CA LEU A 174 5.27 -14.59 -1.65
C LEU A 174 5.48 -15.76 -2.61
N VAL A 175 6.20 -16.80 -2.18
CA VAL A 175 6.47 -17.98 -3.01
C VAL A 175 5.18 -18.74 -3.33
N GLU A 176 4.30 -18.95 -2.36
CA GLU A 176 3.00 -19.60 -2.56
C GLU A 176 2.13 -18.85 -3.58
N TRP A 177 2.09 -17.51 -3.49
CA TRP A 177 1.34 -16.69 -4.44
C TRP A 177 1.92 -16.77 -5.87
N MET A 178 3.25 -16.77 -6.00
CA MET A 178 3.90 -16.97 -7.30
C MET A 178 3.58 -18.35 -7.88
N GLN A 179 3.69 -19.42 -7.07
CA GLN A 179 3.34 -20.78 -7.50
C GLN A 179 1.88 -20.89 -7.96
N LEU A 180 0.95 -20.25 -7.24
CA LEU A 180 -0.46 -20.19 -7.63
C LEU A 180 -0.64 -19.43 -8.95
N THR A 181 0.09 -18.34 -9.14
CA THR A 181 0.04 -17.53 -10.37
C THR A 181 0.59 -18.31 -11.55
N ASP A 182 1.70 -19.03 -11.36
CA ASP A 182 2.33 -19.88 -12.39
C ASP A 182 1.42 -21.05 -12.79
N ALA A 183 0.78 -21.70 -11.82
CA ALA A 183 -0.16 -22.80 -12.09
C ALA A 183 -1.38 -22.35 -12.91
N ASN A 184 -1.81 -21.09 -12.76
CA ASN A 184 -2.94 -20.52 -13.49
C ASN A 184 -2.54 -19.78 -14.79
N GLY A 185 -1.25 -19.55 -15.01
CA GLY A 185 -0.69 -18.75 -16.10
C GLY A 185 -0.85 -17.23 -15.94
N ILE A 186 -1.87 -16.77 -15.22
CA ILE A 186 -2.13 -15.36 -14.92
C ILE A 186 -2.58 -15.18 -13.46
N PRO A 187 -2.32 -14.02 -12.83
CA PRO A 187 -2.80 -13.73 -11.49
C PRO A 187 -4.32 -13.55 -11.48
N VAL A 188 -4.99 -14.04 -10.44
CA VAL A 188 -6.45 -13.92 -10.24
C VAL A 188 -6.92 -12.46 -10.32
N GLU A 189 -6.05 -11.53 -9.91
CA GLU A 189 -6.24 -10.07 -9.99
C GLU A 189 -6.61 -9.54 -11.38
N TYR A 190 -6.30 -10.27 -12.46
CA TYR A 190 -6.75 -9.91 -13.80
C TYR A 190 -8.28 -9.76 -13.90
N ASN A 191 -9.03 -10.49 -13.06
CA ASN A 191 -10.47 -10.35 -12.98
C ASN A 191 -10.95 -9.07 -12.29
N SER A 192 -10.05 -8.25 -11.74
CA SER A 192 -10.35 -7.10 -10.88
C SER A 192 -9.55 -5.85 -11.30
N PRO A 193 -9.96 -5.18 -12.41
CA PRO A 193 -9.20 -4.08 -13.00
C PRO A 193 -8.83 -2.94 -12.02
N THR A 194 -9.71 -2.65 -11.06
CA THR A 194 -9.54 -1.58 -10.07
C THR A 194 -8.46 -1.87 -9.04
N TYR A 195 -8.21 -3.15 -8.75
CA TYR A 195 -7.32 -3.60 -7.68
C TYR A 195 -5.92 -3.97 -8.18
N TYR A 196 -5.74 -4.17 -9.48
CA TYR A 196 -4.44 -4.39 -10.10
C TYR A 196 -3.38 -3.36 -9.69
N ARG A 197 -3.72 -2.06 -9.70
CA ARG A 197 -2.79 -0.98 -9.28
C ARG A 197 -2.40 -1.09 -7.80
N VAL A 198 -3.26 -1.66 -6.97
CA VAL A 198 -3.01 -1.86 -5.54
C VAL A 198 -1.92 -2.90 -5.36
N SER A 199 -2.00 -4.02 -6.09
CA SER A 199 -1.02 -5.11 -6.05
C SER A 199 0.34 -4.67 -6.59
N LEU A 200 0.37 -3.98 -7.74
CA LEU A 200 1.61 -3.43 -8.31
C LEU A 200 2.33 -2.50 -7.34
N ARG A 201 1.62 -1.56 -6.70
CA ARG A 201 2.22 -0.63 -5.73
C ARG A 201 2.90 -1.35 -4.57
N ALA A 202 2.32 -2.43 -4.07
CA ALA A 202 2.91 -3.22 -3.00
C ALA A 202 4.16 -3.98 -3.48
N LEU A 203 4.15 -4.55 -4.69
CA LEU A 203 5.34 -5.17 -5.28
C LEU A 203 6.46 -4.16 -5.55
N PHE A 204 6.15 -2.95 -6.03
CA PHE A 204 7.13 -1.88 -6.21
C PHE A 204 7.75 -1.46 -4.87
N GLN A 205 6.96 -1.42 -3.79
CA GLN A 205 7.50 -1.19 -2.45
C GLN A 205 8.47 -2.30 -2.04
N LEU A 206 8.16 -3.57 -2.29
CA LEU A 206 9.12 -4.66 -2.03
C LEU A 206 10.41 -4.50 -2.83
N VAL A 207 10.32 -4.22 -4.13
CA VAL A 207 11.48 -3.97 -4.98
C VAL A 207 12.36 -2.84 -4.41
N HIS A 208 11.73 -1.75 -3.98
CA HIS A 208 12.45 -0.58 -3.49
C HIS A 208 13.11 -0.83 -2.12
N TYR A 209 12.34 -1.40 -1.18
CA TYR A 209 12.70 -1.41 0.24
C TYR A 209 13.31 -2.72 0.75
N ALA A 210 13.06 -3.86 0.09
CA ALA A 210 13.59 -5.13 0.57
C ALA A 210 15.13 -5.17 0.48
N THR A 211 15.79 -5.68 1.51
CA THR A 211 17.25 -5.84 1.52
C THR A 211 17.69 -7.17 0.92
N ASP A 212 16.86 -8.21 1.02
CA ASP A 212 17.13 -9.54 0.44
C ASP A 212 17.04 -9.48 -1.10
N PRO A 213 18.14 -9.76 -1.82
CA PRO A 213 18.15 -9.80 -3.29
C PRO A 213 17.15 -10.80 -3.88
N ALA A 214 16.92 -11.95 -3.22
CA ALA A 214 15.98 -12.95 -3.71
C ALA A 214 14.53 -12.46 -3.66
N VAL A 215 14.16 -11.72 -2.61
CA VAL A 215 12.84 -11.05 -2.53
C VAL A 215 12.70 -10.03 -3.66
N LYS A 216 13.73 -9.20 -3.89
CA LYS A 216 13.72 -8.19 -4.96
C LYS A 216 13.53 -8.84 -6.34
N THR A 217 14.30 -9.88 -6.64
CA THR A 217 14.17 -10.62 -7.90
C THR A 217 12.77 -11.19 -8.06
N ARG A 218 12.22 -11.85 -7.05
CA ARG A 218 10.84 -12.38 -7.09
C ARG A 218 9.80 -11.29 -7.32
N ALA A 219 9.90 -10.16 -6.63
CA ALA A 219 8.99 -9.03 -6.79
C ALA A 219 9.08 -8.42 -8.21
N HIS A 220 10.29 -8.29 -8.77
CA HIS A 220 10.47 -7.88 -10.17
C HIS A 220 9.84 -8.86 -11.16
N THR A 221 10.06 -10.16 -10.96
CA THR A 221 9.45 -11.21 -11.80
C THR A 221 7.93 -11.15 -11.74
N ALA A 222 7.37 -10.97 -10.53
CA ALA A 222 5.93 -10.83 -10.33
C ALA A 222 5.36 -9.61 -11.06
N ILE A 223 6.02 -8.44 -10.98
CA ILE A 223 5.61 -7.22 -11.72
C ILE A 223 5.62 -7.49 -13.23
N ALA A 224 6.69 -8.09 -13.74
CA ALA A 224 6.80 -8.41 -15.16
C ALA A 224 5.70 -9.38 -15.63
N GLN A 225 5.39 -10.42 -14.84
CA GLN A 225 4.34 -11.39 -15.14
C GLN A 225 2.94 -10.76 -15.12
N MET A 226 2.67 -9.92 -14.11
CA MET A 226 1.46 -9.11 -14.06
C MET A 226 1.36 -8.30 -15.36
N ASP A 227 2.34 -7.47 -15.68
CA ASP A 227 2.20 -6.53 -16.78
C ASP A 227 2.26 -7.18 -18.17
N LEU A 228 2.95 -8.31 -18.31
CA LEU A 228 2.84 -9.16 -19.49
C LEU A 228 1.41 -9.70 -19.63
N THR A 229 0.77 -10.12 -18.53
CA THR A 229 -0.65 -10.50 -18.54
C THR A 229 -1.50 -9.36 -19.10
N LYS A 230 -1.28 -8.11 -18.68
CA LYS A 230 -2.00 -6.97 -19.27
C LYS A 230 -1.73 -6.83 -20.76
N ALA A 231 -0.47 -6.87 -21.15
CA ALA A 231 -0.07 -6.63 -22.54
C ALA A 231 -0.69 -7.66 -23.50
N LEU A 232 -0.71 -8.93 -23.11
CA LEU A 232 -1.30 -10.02 -23.89
C LEU A 232 -2.82 -9.92 -24.02
N HIS A 233 -3.49 -9.14 -23.17
CA HIS A 233 -4.94 -8.97 -23.17
C HIS A 233 -5.39 -7.59 -23.65
N VAL A 234 -4.55 -6.85 -24.37
CA VAL A 234 -4.99 -5.65 -25.09
C VAL A 234 -5.59 -6.06 -26.44
N HIS A 235 -6.85 -5.66 -26.67
CA HIS A 235 -7.54 -5.91 -27.92
C HIS A 235 -6.89 -5.10 -29.07
N PRO A 236 -6.42 -5.74 -30.16
CA PRO A 236 -5.61 -5.07 -31.18
C PRO A 236 -6.29 -3.88 -31.87
N ALA A 237 -7.60 -3.99 -32.15
CA ALA A 237 -8.32 -2.96 -32.91
C ALA A 237 -8.70 -1.75 -32.05
N THR A 238 -9.02 -1.95 -30.77
CA THR A 238 -9.45 -0.85 -29.88
C THR A 238 -8.29 -0.29 -29.07
N GLY A 239 -7.20 -1.04 -28.88
CA GLY A 239 -6.12 -0.69 -27.96
C GLY A 239 -6.54 -0.71 -26.49
N LEU A 240 -7.72 -1.26 -26.19
CA LEU A 240 -8.27 -1.36 -24.83
C LEU A 240 -8.09 -2.77 -24.27
N MET A 241 -8.03 -2.90 -22.95
CA MET A 241 -7.99 -4.19 -22.27
C MET A 241 -9.27 -4.99 -22.55
N SER A 242 -9.15 -6.28 -22.86
CA SER A 242 -10.24 -7.20 -23.14
C SER A 242 -10.64 -8.05 -21.92
N GLY A 243 -11.60 -8.97 -22.09
CA GLY A 243 -12.01 -9.89 -21.03
C GLY A 243 -12.78 -9.22 -19.89
N PRO A 244 -12.52 -9.55 -18.61
CA PRO A 244 -13.15 -8.94 -17.45
C PRO A 244 -13.04 -7.41 -17.41
N HIS A 245 -12.01 -6.85 -18.05
CA HIS A 245 -11.79 -5.40 -18.14
C HIS A 245 -12.82 -4.68 -19.02
N GLY A 246 -13.51 -5.38 -19.93
CA GLY A 246 -14.56 -4.80 -20.77
C GLY A 246 -15.73 -4.25 -19.94
N ARG A 247 -16.04 -4.84 -18.78
CA ARG A 247 -17.11 -4.35 -17.89
C ARG A 247 -16.79 -3.04 -17.19
N ALA A 248 -15.50 -2.72 -17.06
CA ALA A 248 -15.02 -1.46 -16.48
C ALA A 248 -14.97 -0.32 -17.52
N GLN A 249 -15.25 -0.64 -18.79
CA GLN A 249 -15.29 0.27 -19.92
C GLN A 249 -16.76 0.50 -20.32
N ARG A 250 -17.51 1.33 -19.58
CA ARG A 250 -18.89 1.74 -19.94
C ARG A 250 -18.90 2.87 -20.98
N PRO A 251 -19.97 3.05 -21.79
CA PRO A 251 -19.92 3.09 -23.24
C PRO A 251 -19.37 4.41 -23.76
N VAL A 252 -18.05 4.52 -23.85
CA VAL A 252 -17.42 5.55 -24.65
C VAL A 252 -16.39 4.83 -25.50
N PHE A 253 -16.79 4.48 -26.73
CA PHE A 253 -15.92 3.95 -27.78
C PHE A 253 -14.89 4.99 -28.27
N THR A 254 -14.79 6.14 -27.61
CA THR A 254 -13.76 7.15 -27.80
C THR A 254 -12.86 7.19 -26.57
N PRO A 255 -11.61 6.69 -26.66
CA PRO A 255 -10.63 6.90 -25.61
C PRO A 255 -10.44 8.40 -25.39
N SER A 256 -10.74 8.90 -24.19
CA SER A 256 -10.46 10.30 -23.80
C SER A 256 -8.99 10.51 -23.37
N GLY A 257 -8.11 9.53 -23.64
CA GLY A 257 -6.70 9.52 -23.25
C GLY A 257 -5.91 8.42 -23.97
N PRO A 258 -4.61 8.27 -23.68
CA PRO A 258 -3.78 7.25 -24.31
C PRO A 258 -4.33 5.85 -24.05
N THR A 259 -4.39 5.04 -25.12
CA THR A 259 -4.87 3.67 -25.05
C THR A 259 -3.91 2.79 -24.25
N ASN A 260 -4.37 1.64 -23.72
CA ASN A 260 -3.49 0.68 -23.06
C ASN A 260 -2.37 0.21 -24.00
N ARG A 261 -2.65 0.14 -25.31
CA ARG A 261 -1.65 -0.11 -26.35
C ARG A 261 -0.53 0.93 -26.38
N ARG A 262 -0.84 2.21 -26.17
CA ARG A 262 0.18 3.27 -26.15
C ARG A 262 1.12 3.12 -24.95
N HIS A 263 0.60 2.75 -23.78
CA HIS A 263 1.44 2.47 -22.61
C HIS A 263 2.40 1.29 -22.86
N ILE A 264 1.94 0.23 -23.51
CA ILE A 264 2.79 -0.92 -23.86
C ILE A 264 3.84 -0.55 -24.91
N ALA A 265 3.48 0.28 -25.91
CA ALA A 265 4.42 0.75 -26.92
C ALA A 265 5.59 1.53 -26.28
N ASN A 266 5.29 2.39 -25.30
CA ASN A 266 6.33 3.12 -24.57
C ASN A 266 7.30 2.18 -23.84
N TRP A 267 6.81 1.07 -23.24
CA TRP A 267 7.69 0.08 -22.60
C TRP A 267 8.68 -0.55 -23.58
N ILE A 268 8.19 -0.89 -24.78
CA ILE A 268 9.01 -1.47 -25.85
C ILE A 268 10.03 -0.44 -26.35
N GLU A 269 9.59 0.79 -26.62
CA GLU A 269 10.44 1.87 -27.13
C GLU A 269 11.54 2.26 -26.12
N GLU A 270 11.23 2.27 -24.83
CA GLU A 270 12.18 2.60 -23.77
C GLU A 270 13.09 1.44 -23.38
N GLY A 271 12.85 0.22 -23.89
CA GLY A 271 13.58 -0.98 -23.49
C GLY A 271 13.44 -1.32 -21.99
N LYS A 272 12.41 -0.77 -21.34
CA LYS A 272 12.14 -0.94 -19.92
C LYS A 272 10.91 -1.80 -19.77
N LEU A 273 11.08 -2.96 -19.12
CA LEU A 273 9.94 -3.56 -18.41
C LEU A 273 9.40 -2.52 -17.42
N PRO A 274 8.11 -2.58 -17.06
CA PRO A 274 7.49 -1.54 -16.25
C PRO A 274 8.27 -1.33 -14.94
N GLY A 275 8.71 -0.09 -14.73
CA GLY A 275 9.37 0.40 -13.54
C GLY A 275 8.76 1.73 -13.14
#